data_AF-A0A7J7LJ52-F1
#
_entry.id   AF-A0A7J7LJ52-F1
#
_cell.length_a   1.000
_cell.length_b   1.000
_cell.length_c   1.000
_cell.angle_alpha   90.00
_cell.angle_beta   90.00
_cell.angle_gamma   90.00
#
_symmetry.space_group_name_H-M   'P 1'
#
loop_
_entity.id
_entity.type
_entity.pdbx_description
1 polymer ?
#
loop_
_entity_poly.entity_id
_entity_poly.type
_entity_poly.pdbx_seq_one_letter_code
_entity_poly.pdbx_strand_id
1 'polypeptide(L)'
;MNHYGGYNAWKRTSAIATLFDFDQAQSVRPKGHCVTVRVTSEYPDDGFKETGGKVQELSFKSKPNAWAYFSVKSGGGIHELSDSQLGHAFAFGESGALAIANMVLGLKEIQIWGEIYTNVDFTIDLLNVLEYQEKKIHTGWLDSRIALQVRAERLPMHLSVVGGALYVLHPVSDYLVEVNLPTIQVIVGMGISLWQIPGIVSIQHLSQPISWLSLTQVWVYKLIQISRNIQRHSKAVSIPAVKHPRPFFMVALLGFLCIG
;
A
#
# COMPACT_ATOMS: atom_id res chain seq x y z
N MET A 1 11.22 43.78 5.71
CA MET A 1 9.93 43.53 6.39
C MET A 1 10.03 42.18 7.09
N ASN A 2 10.11 42.20 8.42
CA ASN A 2 10.29 40.99 9.22
C ASN A 2 8.92 40.35 9.50
N HIS A 3 8.51 39.37 8.69
CA HIS A 3 7.29 38.59 8.93
C HIS A 3 7.56 37.52 9.99
N TYR A 4 7.54 37.92 11.27
CA TYR A 4 7.56 36.97 12.38
C TYR A 4 6.20 36.27 12.49
N GLY A 5 6.06 35.15 11.78
CA GLY A 5 4.94 34.21 11.91
C GLY A 5 5.04 33.45 13.23
N GLY A 6 4.47 34.00 14.29
CA GLY A 6 4.25 33.31 15.57
C GLY A 6 2.76 33.01 15.79
N TYR A 7 2.45 32.01 16.62
CA TYR A 7 1.08 31.54 16.92
C TYR A 7 0.07 32.64 17.33
N ASN A 8 0.57 33.78 17.84
CA ASN A 8 -0.24 34.95 18.23
C ASN A 8 0.02 36.21 17.39
N ALA A 9 0.70 36.09 16.24
CA ALA A 9 0.99 37.23 15.37
C ALA A 9 -0.29 37.89 14.87
N TRP A 10 -1.36 37.11 14.67
CA TRP A 10 -2.67 37.61 14.23
C TRP A 10 -3.24 38.68 15.17
N LYS A 11 -3.01 38.61 16.49
CA LYS A 11 -3.52 39.61 17.45
C LYS A 11 -2.87 40.98 17.25
N ARG A 12 -1.58 40.99 16.94
CA ARG A 12 -0.83 42.22 16.62
C ARG A 12 -1.23 42.75 15.27
N THR A 13 -1.36 41.87 14.27
CA THR A 13 -1.81 42.24 12.92
C THR A 13 -3.24 42.76 12.91
N SER A 14 -4.15 42.16 13.68
CA SER A 14 -5.55 42.60 13.78
C SER A 14 -5.69 43.94 14.49
N ALA A 15 -4.84 44.23 15.48
CA ALA A 15 -4.85 45.51 16.19
C ALA A 15 -4.46 46.71 15.30
N ILE A 16 -3.71 46.47 14.23
CA ILE A 16 -3.31 47.49 13.24
C ILE A 16 -4.05 47.33 11.90
N ALA A 17 -4.93 46.33 11.78
CA ALA A 17 -5.65 46.07 10.54
C ALA A 17 -6.72 47.15 10.35
N THR A 18 -6.78 47.70 9.15
CA THR A 18 -7.87 48.57 8.72
C THR A 18 -9.15 47.75 8.56
N LEU A 19 -10.29 48.34 8.90
CA LEU A 19 -11.59 47.71 8.70
C LEU A 19 -11.78 47.35 7.22
N PHE A 20 -12.07 46.08 6.94
CA PHE A 20 -12.33 45.60 5.59
C PHE A 20 -13.84 45.68 5.32
N ASP A 21 -14.22 46.54 4.40
CA ASP A 21 -15.61 46.72 3.98
C ASP A 21 -15.96 45.64 2.93
N PHE A 22 -16.78 44.66 3.34
CA PHE A 22 -17.22 43.57 2.47
C PHE A 22 -18.16 44.03 1.35
N ASP A 23 -18.87 45.14 1.54
CA ASP A 23 -19.84 45.66 0.55
C ASP A 23 -19.12 46.40 -0.59
N GLN A 24 -17.95 46.99 -0.31
CA GLN A 24 -17.11 47.68 -1.28
C GLN A 24 -15.98 46.83 -1.87
N ALA A 25 -15.66 45.69 -1.25
CA ALA A 25 -14.57 44.83 -1.68
C ALA A 25 -14.83 44.20 -3.06
N GLN A 26 -13.93 44.44 -4.01
CA GLN A 26 -13.98 43.76 -5.31
C GLN A 26 -13.58 42.30 -5.15
N SER A 27 -14.45 41.37 -5.58
CA SER A 27 -14.14 39.94 -5.58
C SER A 27 -12.93 39.64 -6.47
N VAL A 28 -11.88 39.08 -5.88
CA VAL A 28 -10.69 38.62 -6.59
C VAL A 28 -10.95 37.23 -7.17
N ARG A 29 -10.55 37.00 -8.42
CA ARG A 29 -10.66 35.65 -9.01
C ARG A 29 -9.75 34.67 -8.27
N PRO A 30 -10.21 33.44 -7.98
CA PRO A 30 -9.38 32.43 -7.32
C PRO A 30 -8.17 32.10 -8.20
N LYS A 31 -7.00 31.96 -7.58
CA LYS A 31 -5.72 31.69 -8.27
C LYS A 31 -5.62 30.26 -8.83
N GLY A 32 -6.50 29.36 -8.40
CA GLY A 32 -6.52 27.96 -8.80
C GLY A 32 -7.49 27.16 -7.95
N HIS A 33 -7.29 25.85 -7.91
CA HIS A 33 -8.10 24.90 -7.18
C HIS A 33 -7.27 24.19 -6.09
N CYS A 34 -7.88 23.94 -4.95
CA CYS A 34 -7.30 23.19 -3.86
C CYS A 34 -8.22 21.99 -3.57
N VAL A 35 -7.67 20.79 -3.67
CA VAL A 35 -8.32 19.56 -3.20
C VAL A 35 -7.73 19.23 -1.85
N THR A 36 -8.59 18.82 -0.93
CA THR A 36 -8.19 18.54 0.45
C THR A 36 -8.79 17.21 0.88
N VAL A 37 -7.98 16.39 1.52
CA VAL A 37 -8.35 15.04 1.92
C VAL A 37 -8.04 14.84 3.39
N ARG A 38 -9.06 14.38 4.14
CA ARG A 38 -8.88 13.90 5.51
C ARG A 38 -8.36 12.47 5.45
N VAL A 39 -7.22 12.24 6.10
CA VAL A 39 -6.68 10.90 6.29
C VAL A 39 -7.14 10.41 7.65
N THR A 40 -8.00 9.39 7.66
CA THR A 40 -8.64 8.83 8.87
C THR A 40 -8.13 7.41 9.15
N SER A 41 -8.22 6.98 10.41
CA SER A 41 -7.96 5.60 10.84
C SER A 41 -9.22 4.73 10.75
N GLU A 42 -9.95 4.81 9.65
CA GLU A 42 -11.18 4.05 9.43
C GLU A 42 -10.95 2.93 8.42
N TYR A 43 -11.70 1.84 8.53
CA TYR A 43 -11.62 0.73 7.58
C TYR A 43 -12.80 0.72 6.59
N PRO A 44 -12.63 1.17 5.33
CA PRO A 44 -13.73 1.27 4.36
C PRO A 44 -14.42 -0.07 4.05
N ASP A 45 -13.67 -1.17 4.05
CA ASP A 45 -14.24 -2.49 3.76
C ASP A 45 -15.12 -3.05 4.91
N ASP A 46 -14.94 -2.54 6.14
CA ASP A 46 -15.76 -2.88 7.32
C ASP A 46 -16.67 -1.71 7.71
N GLY A 47 -17.24 -1.04 6.70
CA GLY A 47 -18.24 0.02 6.90
C GLY A 47 -17.70 1.27 7.57
N PHE A 48 -16.43 1.62 7.33
CA PHE A 48 -15.76 2.80 7.91
C PHE A 48 -15.67 2.76 9.44
N LYS A 49 -15.59 1.55 10.02
CA LYS A 49 -15.36 1.40 11.45
C LYS A 49 -14.01 2.01 11.84
N GLU A 50 -14.01 2.78 12.91
CA GLU A 50 -12.80 3.38 13.49
C GLU A 50 -11.85 2.30 14.01
N THR A 51 -10.55 2.54 13.80
CA THR A 51 -9.47 1.66 14.20
C THR A 51 -8.45 2.45 15.03
N GLY A 52 -8.08 1.88 16.17
CA GLY A 52 -7.03 2.38 17.05
C GLY A 52 -5.87 1.40 17.12
N GLY A 53 -4.73 1.83 17.67
CA GLY A 53 -3.54 0.99 17.79
C GLY A 53 -2.24 1.71 17.45
N LYS A 54 -1.15 0.95 17.36
CA LYS A 54 0.18 1.49 17.11
C LYS A 54 0.42 1.78 15.63
N VAL A 55 0.91 2.99 15.34
CA VAL A 55 1.41 3.39 14.02
C VAL A 55 2.89 3.02 13.96
N GLN A 56 3.26 2.03 13.17
CA GLN A 56 4.65 1.57 13.06
C GLN A 56 5.44 2.56 12.20
N GLU A 57 4.92 2.89 11.02
CA GLU A 57 5.57 3.77 10.08
C GLU A 57 4.55 4.74 9.47
N LEU A 58 4.94 6.01 9.44
CA LEU A 58 4.26 7.06 8.71
C LEU A 58 5.31 7.83 7.92
N SER A 59 5.21 7.75 6.60
CA SER A 59 6.12 8.41 5.68
C SER A 59 5.32 9.10 4.58
N PHE A 60 5.62 10.38 4.35
CA PHE A 60 5.07 11.16 3.27
C PHE A 60 6.14 12.10 2.74
N LYS A 61 6.33 12.09 1.42
CA LYS A 61 7.26 12.98 0.73
C LYS A 61 6.47 14.11 0.07
N SER A 62 6.58 15.31 0.64
CA SER A 62 5.92 16.48 0.08
C SER A 62 6.40 16.78 -1.35
N LYS A 63 5.46 17.15 -2.21
CA LYS A 63 5.69 17.63 -3.58
C LYS A 63 5.43 19.13 -3.66
N PRO A 64 5.92 19.82 -4.71
CA PRO A 64 5.70 21.26 -4.86
C PRO A 64 4.21 21.66 -4.78
N ASN A 65 3.32 20.81 -5.28
CA ASN A 65 1.88 21.06 -5.34
C ASN A 65 1.05 20.16 -4.41
N ALA A 66 1.68 19.33 -3.57
CA ALA A 66 0.97 18.47 -2.64
C ALA A 66 1.75 18.32 -1.32
N TRP A 67 1.11 18.64 -0.21
CA TRP A 67 1.71 18.53 1.11
C TRP A 67 0.69 18.00 2.12
N ALA A 68 1.19 17.40 3.20
CA ALA A 68 0.34 16.83 4.24
C ALA A 68 0.96 17.06 5.62
N TYR A 69 0.09 17.09 6.64
CA TYR A 69 0.51 17.04 8.04
C TYR A 69 -0.30 15.99 8.78
N PHE A 70 0.32 15.43 9.81
CA PHE A 70 -0.26 14.36 10.62
C PHE A 70 -0.10 14.67 12.09
N SER A 71 -1.11 14.31 12.88
CA SER A 71 -1.15 14.45 14.34
C SER A 71 -0.34 13.36 15.04
N VAL A 72 0.02 12.29 14.32
CA VAL A 72 0.76 11.13 14.82
C VAL A 72 2.08 10.97 14.06
N LYS A 73 3.10 10.42 14.70
CA LYS A 73 4.42 10.13 14.12
C LYS A 73 4.66 8.61 14.09
N SER A 74 5.62 8.16 13.27
CA SER A 74 6.10 6.77 13.29
C SER A 74 6.48 6.32 14.70
N GLY A 75 6.02 5.13 15.10
CA GLY A 75 6.16 4.60 16.45
C GLY A 75 5.13 5.11 17.47
N GLY A 76 4.28 6.08 17.09
CA GLY A 76 3.18 6.59 17.91
C GLY A 76 1.99 5.62 17.99
N GLY A 77 0.92 6.06 18.67
CA GLY A 77 -0.31 5.28 18.79
C GLY A 77 -1.56 6.15 18.76
N ILE A 78 -2.65 5.57 18.28
CA ILE A 78 -3.97 6.18 18.22
C ILE A 78 -4.81 5.51 19.30
N HIS A 79 -5.26 6.32 20.26
CA HIS A 79 -6.12 5.87 21.35
C HIS A 79 -7.58 5.94 20.92
N GLU A 80 -8.45 5.13 21.52
CA GLU A 80 -9.90 5.09 21.23
C GLU A 80 -10.64 6.41 21.56
N LEU A 81 -10.02 7.27 22.36
CA LEU A 81 -10.56 8.59 22.70
C LEU A 81 -10.05 9.68 21.75
N SER A 82 -9.15 9.34 20.84
CA SER A 82 -8.69 10.23 19.78
C SER A 82 -9.69 10.24 18.64
N ASP A 83 -9.81 11.38 17.97
CA ASP A 83 -10.49 11.46 16.67
C ASP A 83 -9.82 10.52 15.66
N SER A 84 -10.61 9.86 14.81
CA SER A 84 -10.11 9.00 13.74
C SER A 84 -9.25 9.78 12.73
N GLN A 85 -9.40 11.11 12.64
CA GLN A 85 -8.61 11.94 11.74
C GLN A 85 -7.13 12.02 12.17
N LEU A 86 -6.29 11.27 11.47
CA LEU A 86 -4.84 11.23 11.68
C LEU A 86 -4.11 12.42 11.07
N GLY A 87 -4.65 12.96 9.98
CA GLY A 87 -3.97 14.01 9.24
C GLY A 87 -4.80 14.60 8.13
N HIS A 88 -4.16 15.51 7.42
CA HIS A 88 -4.77 16.25 6.33
C HIS A 88 -3.78 16.41 5.19
N ALA A 89 -4.21 16.07 3.98
CA ALA A 89 -3.45 16.28 2.76
C ALA A 89 -4.10 17.40 1.94
N PHE A 90 -3.27 18.24 1.34
CA PHE A 90 -3.65 19.35 0.49
C PHE A 90 -2.92 19.24 -0.84
N ALA A 91 -3.66 19.41 -1.93
CA ALA A 91 -3.08 19.49 -3.26
C ALA A 91 -3.62 20.71 -4.00
N PHE A 92 -2.72 21.44 -4.64
CA PHE A 92 -3.04 22.62 -5.43
C PHE A 92 -2.89 22.31 -6.93
N GLY A 93 -3.69 22.97 -7.75
CA GLY A 93 -3.52 22.98 -9.21
C GLY A 93 -4.20 24.21 -9.82
N GLU A 94 -3.76 24.62 -11.01
CA GLU A 94 -4.36 25.73 -11.75
C GLU A 94 -5.82 25.43 -12.15
N SER A 95 -6.14 24.15 -12.35
CA SER A 95 -7.49 23.66 -12.64
C SER A 95 -7.90 22.58 -11.63
N GLY A 96 -9.22 22.32 -11.54
CA GLY A 96 -9.74 21.24 -10.69
C GLY A 96 -9.20 19.87 -11.06
N ALA A 97 -9.13 19.56 -12.36
CA ALA A 97 -8.55 18.30 -12.84
C ALA A 97 -7.07 18.15 -12.44
N LEU A 98 -6.28 19.22 -12.55
CA LEU A 98 -4.87 19.20 -12.16
C LEU A 98 -4.69 19.05 -10.64
N ALA A 99 -5.52 19.71 -9.84
CA ALA A 99 -5.50 19.56 -8.39
C ALA A 99 -5.87 18.14 -7.94
N ILE A 100 -6.87 17.52 -8.60
CA ILE A 100 -7.24 16.11 -8.36
C ILE A 100 -6.08 15.18 -8.73
N ALA A 101 -5.45 15.37 -9.90
CA ALA A 101 -4.31 14.57 -10.31
C ALA A 101 -3.12 14.69 -9.34
N ASN A 102 -2.82 15.91 -8.89
CA ASN A 102 -1.79 16.17 -7.87
C ASN A 102 -2.14 15.51 -6.52
N MET A 103 -3.42 15.50 -6.13
CA MET A 103 -3.88 14.81 -4.92
C MET A 103 -3.69 13.30 -5.04
N VAL A 104 -4.15 12.68 -6.14
CA VAL A 104 -3.98 11.23 -6.36
C VAL A 104 -2.50 10.84 -6.32
N LEU A 105 -1.64 11.64 -6.94
CA LEU A 105 -0.20 11.43 -6.93
C LEU A 105 0.42 11.62 -5.53
N GLY A 106 -0.12 12.52 -4.71
CA GLY A 106 0.31 12.71 -3.33
C GLY A 106 -0.13 11.57 -2.41
N LEU A 107 -1.40 11.15 -2.50
CA LEU A 107 -1.95 10.05 -1.70
C LEU A 107 -1.25 8.72 -1.97
N LYS A 108 -0.88 8.44 -3.23
CA LYS A 108 -0.12 7.21 -3.59
C LYS A 108 1.28 7.14 -2.95
N GLU A 109 1.82 8.25 -2.48
CA GLU A 109 3.11 8.29 -1.78
C GLU A 109 2.99 8.29 -0.26
N ILE A 110 1.77 8.41 0.27
CA ILE A 110 1.53 8.24 1.70
C ILE A 110 1.72 6.77 2.03
N GLN A 111 2.66 6.49 2.92
CA GLN A 111 2.89 5.17 3.49
C GLN A 111 2.53 5.22 4.96
N ILE A 112 1.46 4.55 5.34
CA ILE A 112 1.03 4.42 6.73
C ILE A 112 0.88 2.93 7.02
N TRP A 113 1.68 2.42 7.95
CA TRP A 113 1.71 1.02 8.36
C TRP A 113 1.53 0.89 9.86
N GLY A 114 0.82 -0.14 10.30
CA GLY A 114 0.64 -0.44 11.71
C GLY A 114 -0.55 -1.35 11.97
N GLU A 115 -1.12 -1.22 13.16
CA GLU A 115 -2.33 -1.93 13.59
C GLU A 115 -3.62 -1.25 13.10
N ILE A 116 -3.48 -0.10 12.44
CA ILE A 116 -4.59 0.73 11.95
C ILE A 116 -4.82 0.53 10.45
N TYR A 117 -6.07 0.76 10.06
CA TYR A 117 -6.47 0.88 8.66
C TYR A 117 -6.64 2.35 8.30
N THR A 118 -6.56 2.68 7.01
CA THR A 118 -6.76 4.06 6.55
C THR A 118 -7.69 4.14 5.35
N ASN A 119 -8.30 5.30 5.16
CA ASN A 119 -9.18 5.60 4.03
C ASN A 119 -8.44 6.04 2.75
N VAL A 120 -7.10 5.98 2.72
CA VAL A 120 -6.27 6.55 1.63
C VAL A 120 -6.57 5.87 0.29
N ASP A 121 -6.56 4.54 0.25
CA ASP A 121 -6.82 3.76 -0.98
C ASP A 121 -8.23 4.01 -1.52
N PHE A 122 -9.23 3.97 -0.63
CA PHE A 122 -10.61 4.28 -0.98
C PHE A 122 -10.75 5.71 -1.56
N THR A 123 -10.03 6.67 -0.98
CA THR A 123 -10.07 8.06 -1.46
C THR A 123 -9.42 8.20 -2.82
N ILE A 124 -8.32 7.48 -3.10
CA ILE A 124 -7.69 7.47 -4.43
C ILE A 124 -8.70 7.02 -5.48
N ASP A 125 -9.44 5.94 -5.21
CA ASP A 125 -10.45 5.45 -6.14
C ASP A 125 -11.63 6.41 -6.28
N LEU A 126 -12.08 6.99 -5.17
CA LEU A 126 -13.14 7.99 -5.16
C LEU A 126 -12.83 9.18 -6.08
N LEU A 127 -11.58 9.67 -6.04
CA LEU A 127 -11.09 10.77 -6.87
C LEU A 127 -10.98 10.40 -8.37
N ASN A 128 -10.81 9.12 -8.69
CA ASN A 128 -10.72 8.64 -10.07
C ASN A 128 -12.09 8.40 -10.72
N VAL A 129 -13.18 8.41 -9.95
CA VAL A 129 -14.50 8.15 -10.52
C VAL A 129 -15.01 9.33 -11.34
N LEU A 130 -15.60 9.02 -12.52
CA LEU A 130 -16.09 10.00 -13.48
C LEU A 130 -17.08 11.00 -12.87
N GLU A 131 -18.02 10.56 -12.04
CA GLU A 131 -19.00 11.45 -11.41
C GLU A 131 -18.34 12.52 -10.53
N TYR A 132 -17.22 12.18 -9.88
CA TYR A 132 -16.43 13.13 -9.11
C TYR A 132 -15.67 14.11 -10.03
N GLN A 133 -15.03 13.60 -11.08
CA GLN A 133 -14.30 14.41 -12.06
C GLN A 133 -15.20 15.39 -12.82
N GLU A 134 -16.42 14.95 -13.15
CA GLU A 134 -17.45 15.76 -13.82
C GLU A 134 -18.20 16.69 -12.85
N LYS A 135 -17.87 16.67 -11.54
CA LYS A 135 -18.50 17.47 -10.48
C LYS A 135 -20.00 17.20 -10.33
N LYS A 136 -20.46 16.00 -10.68
CA LYS A 136 -21.85 15.55 -10.54
C LYS A 136 -22.05 14.85 -9.20
N ILE A 137 -21.68 15.53 -8.12
CA ILE A 137 -21.76 15.01 -6.76
C ILE A 137 -22.77 15.81 -5.93
N HIS A 138 -23.48 15.12 -5.05
CA HIS A 138 -24.37 15.70 -4.05
C HIS A 138 -24.09 15.06 -2.68
N THR A 139 -24.65 15.62 -1.60
CA THR A 139 -24.34 15.17 -0.23
C THR A 139 -24.59 13.69 0.02
N GLY A 140 -25.64 13.09 -0.55
CA GLY A 140 -25.93 11.65 -0.39
C GLY A 140 -25.22 10.71 -1.38
N TRP A 141 -24.27 11.23 -2.17
CA TRP A 141 -23.65 10.44 -3.24
C TRP A 141 -22.66 9.41 -2.68
N LEU A 142 -21.91 9.82 -1.66
CA LEU A 142 -21.00 8.93 -0.95
C LEU A 142 -21.78 7.83 -0.20
N ASP A 143 -22.88 8.17 0.46
CA ASP A 143 -23.73 7.20 1.18
C ASP A 143 -24.24 6.09 0.24
N SER A 144 -24.63 6.47 -0.98
CA SER A 144 -25.08 5.52 -2.01
C SER A 144 -23.97 4.53 -2.40
N ARG A 145 -22.71 4.98 -2.42
CA ARG A 145 -21.54 4.16 -2.74
C ARG A 145 -21.15 3.23 -1.60
N ILE A 146 -21.25 3.72 -0.37
CA ILE A 146 -21.03 2.93 0.85
C ILE A 146 -22.10 1.83 0.94
N ALA A 147 -23.37 2.15 0.68
CA ALA A 147 -24.46 1.17 0.66
C ALA A 147 -24.26 0.08 -0.41
N LEU A 148 -23.64 0.41 -1.54
CA LEU A 148 -23.28 -0.53 -2.60
C LEU A 148 -22.00 -1.34 -2.29
N GLN A 149 -21.35 -1.10 -1.15
CA GLN A 149 -20.08 -1.75 -0.75
C GLN A 149 -19.01 -1.69 -1.84
N VAL A 150 -18.89 -0.54 -2.51
CA VAL A 150 -17.86 -0.34 -3.53
C VAL A 150 -16.49 -0.39 -2.86
N ARG A 151 -15.72 -1.45 -3.18
CA ARG A 151 -14.37 -1.65 -2.65
C ARG A 151 -13.35 -0.92 -3.49
N ALA A 152 -12.25 -0.56 -2.83
CA ALA A 152 -11.09 -0.06 -3.52
C ALA A 152 -10.52 -1.09 -4.51
N GLU A 153 -9.88 -0.64 -5.58
CA GLU A 153 -9.23 -1.48 -6.57
C GLU A 153 -8.18 -2.36 -5.87
N ARG A 154 -8.34 -3.69 -5.98
CA ARG A 154 -7.39 -4.66 -5.45
C ARG A 154 -6.58 -5.28 -6.57
N LEU A 155 -5.38 -5.72 -6.22
CA LEU A 155 -4.53 -6.48 -7.12
C LEU A 155 -5.30 -7.69 -7.69
N PRO A 156 -5.08 -8.03 -8.98
CA PRO A 156 -5.65 -9.23 -9.57
C PRO A 156 -5.39 -10.47 -8.73
N MET A 157 -6.39 -11.33 -8.57
CA MET A 157 -6.34 -12.51 -7.69
C MET A 157 -5.08 -13.36 -7.89
N HIS A 158 -4.65 -13.57 -9.12
CA HIS A 158 -3.48 -14.39 -9.42
C HIS A 158 -2.20 -13.78 -8.83
N LEU A 159 -2.03 -12.46 -8.87
CA LEU A 159 -0.89 -11.78 -8.25
C LEU A 159 -0.98 -11.85 -6.72
N SER A 160 -2.16 -11.66 -6.15
CA SER A 160 -2.36 -11.79 -4.70
C SER A 160 -2.07 -13.20 -4.18
N VAL A 161 -2.53 -14.23 -4.88
CA VAL A 161 -2.29 -15.64 -4.51
C VAL A 161 -0.81 -16.00 -4.65
N VAL A 162 -0.16 -15.60 -5.75
CA VAL A 162 1.27 -15.86 -5.96
C VAL A 162 2.12 -15.10 -4.94
N GLY A 163 1.83 -13.82 -4.72
CA GLY A 163 2.52 -13.00 -3.72
C GLY A 163 2.35 -13.54 -2.30
N GLY A 164 1.14 -13.94 -1.93
CA GLY A 164 0.86 -14.57 -0.64
C GLY A 164 1.58 -15.91 -0.47
N ALA A 165 1.59 -16.76 -1.51
CA ALA A 165 2.34 -18.01 -1.49
C ALA A 165 3.85 -17.76 -1.30
N LEU A 166 4.42 -16.78 -2.02
CA LEU A 166 5.83 -16.42 -1.90
C LEU A 166 6.15 -15.88 -0.50
N TYR A 167 5.29 -15.01 0.05
CA TYR A 167 5.44 -14.45 1.39
C TYR A 167 5.45 -15.53 2.48
N VAL A 168 4.57 -16.53 2.38
CA VAL A 168 4.52 -17.65 3.33
C VAL A 168 5.73 -18.59 3.15
N LEU A 169 6.17 -18.82 1.91
CA LEU A 169 7.28 -19.72 1.62
C LEU A 169 8.65 -19.13 1.97
N HIS A 170 8.83 -17.81 1.90
CA HIS A 170 10.12 -17.15 2.17
C HIS A 170 10.71 -17.48 3.55
N PRO A 171 10.01 -17.26 4.68
CA PRO A 171 10.56 -17.61 5.99
C PRO A 171 10.73 -19.13 6.17
N VAL A 172 9.91 -19.94 5.51
CA VAL A 172 10.06 -21.40 5.50
C VAL A 172 11.34 -21.80 4.76
N SER A 173 11.69 -21.13 3.66
CA SER A 173 12.97 -21.37 2.99
C SER A 173 14.16 -20.93 3.83
N ASP A 174 14.10 -19.79 4.51
CA ASP A 174 15.19 -19.34 5.40
C ASP A 174 15.37 -20.30 6.59
N TYR A 175 14.27 -20.81 7.15
CA TYR A 175 14.31 -21.79 8.23
C TYR A 175 14.85 -23.16 7.77
N LEU A 176 14.41 -23.65 6.61
CA LEU A 176 14.85 -24.94 6.08
C LEU A 176 16.28 -24.92 5.55
N VAL A 177 16.75 -23.77 5.07
CA VAL A 177 18.10 -23.60 4.54
C VAL A 177 19.08 -23.17 5.64
N GLU A 178 18.59 -22.71 6.80
CA GLU A 178 19.37 -22.05 7.88
C GLU A 178 20.27 -20.90 7.37
N VAL A 179 20.07 -20.45 6.13
CA VAL A 179 20.89 -19.43 5.49
C VAL A 179 19.96 -18.39 4.87
N ASN A 180 20.20 -17.12 5.20
CA ASN A 180 19.45 -15.99 4.69
C ASN A 180 19.70 -15.82 3.17
N LEU A 181 18.63 -15.87 2.36
CA LEU A 181 18.71 -15.80 0.89
C LEU A 181 19.52 -14.62 0.31
N PRO A 182 19.40 -13.37 0.81
CA PRO A 182 20.23 -12.24 0.38
C PRO A 182 21.72 -12.44 0.70
N THR A 183 22.04 -13.11 1.81
CA THR A 183 23.43 -13.42 2.17
C THR A 183 24.03 -14.42 1.18
N ILE A 184 23.28 -15.44 0.75
CA ILE A 184 23.71 -16.36 -0.30
C ILE A 184 23.95 -15.62 -1.61
N GLN A 185 23.07 -14.69 -1.96
CA GLN A 185 23.16 -13.94 -3.22
C GLN A 185 24.42 -13.06 -3.28
N VAL A 186 24.80 -12.45 -2.15
CA VAL A 186 26.06 -11.70 -2.01
C VAL A 186 27.28 -12.64 -2.11
N ILE A 187 27.27 -13.77 -1.39
CA ILE A 187 28.39 -14.73 -1.38
C ILE A 187 28.65 -15.29 -2.79
N VAL A 188 27.59 -15.66 -3.51
CA VAL A 188 27.68 -16.12 -4.91
C VAL A 188 28.11 -14.97 -5.83
N GLY A 189 27.61 -13.76 -5.63
CA GLY A 189 28.04 -12.56 -6.37
C GLY A 189 29.51 -12.20 -6.15
N MET A 190 30.09 -12.60 -5.02
CA MET A 190 31.52 -12.49 -4.70
C MET A 190 32.35 -13.67 -5.25
N GLY A 191 31.75 -14.59 -6.02
CA GLY A 191 32.44 -15.71 -6.65
C GLY A 191 32.67 -16.93 -5.76
N ILE A 192 32.09 -16.96 -4.56
CA ILE A 192 32.20 -18.09 -3.64
C ILE A 192 31.16 -19.14 -4.02
N SER A 193 31.61 -20.38 -4.19
CA SER A 193 30.75 -21.48 -4.61
C SER A 193 29.84 -21.95 -3.45
N LEU A 194 28.59 -22.28 -3.75
CA LEU A 194 27.57 -22.69 -2.76
C LEU A 194 28.01 -23.85 -1.84
N TRP A 195 28.88 -24.73 -2.33
CA TRP A 195 29.47 -25.86 -1.59
C TRP A 195 30.35 -25.44 -0.41
N GLN A 196 30.82 -24.19 -0.39
CA GLN A 196 31.71 -23.66 0.64
C GLN A 196 30.94 -22.98 1.80
N ILE A 197 29.60 -22.96 1.75
CA ILE A 197 28.75 -22.31 2.75
C ILE A 197 28.31 -23.33 3.83
N PRO A 198 28.72 -23.18 5.10
CA PRO A 198 28.25 -24.03 6.19
C PRO A 198 26.74 -23.85 6.38
N GLY A 199 25.98 -24.96 6.42
CA GLY A 199 24.50 -24.97 6.48
C GLY A 199 23.83 -25.47 5.20
N ILE A 200 24.37 -25.15 4.02
CA ILE A 200 23.86 -25.71 2.73
C ILE A 200 24.31 -27.17 2.55
N VAL A 201 25.49 -27.51 3.06
CA VAL A 201 26.11 -28.84 2.96
C VAL A 201 25.33 -29.91 3.74
N SER A 202 24.65 -29.55 4.84
CA SER A 202 23.83 -30.51 5.61
C SER A 202 22.60 -30.99 4.82
N ILE A 203 22.08 -30.16 3.90
CA ILE A 203 20.96 -30.51 3.01
C ILE A 203 21.44 -31.39 1.84
N GLN A 204 22.71 -31.26 1.44
CA GLN A 204 23.30 -32.03 0.35
C GLN A 204 23.56 -33.50 0.70
N HIS A 205 23.51 -33.89 1.97
CA HIS A 205 23.57 -35.30 2.36
C HIS A 205 22.37 -36.12 1.87
N LEU A 206 21.33 -35.52 1.27
CA LEU A 206 20.18 -36.24 0.74
C LEU A 206 20.18 -36.54 -0.77
N SER A 207 21.12 -36.04 -1.59
CA SER A 207 21.19 -36.45 -3.01
C SER A 207 22.39 -35.87 -3.77
N GLN A 208 23.14 -36.80 -4.39
CA GLN A 208 24.18 -36.76 -5.45
C GLN A 208 24.45 -35.42 -6.20
N PRO A 209 25.68 -35.19 -6.71
CA PRO A 209 26.11 -33.90 -7.25
C PRO A 209 25.28 -33.49 -8.47
N ILE A 210 24.57 -32.37 -8.33
CA ILE A 210 23.61 -31.91 -9.33
C ILE A 210 24.22 -30.78 -10.19
N SER A 211 24.30 -31.02 -11.51
CA SER A 211 24.77 -30.06 -12.51
C SER A 211 23.79 -28.89 -12.67
N TRP A 212 24.21 -27.73 -13.21
CA TRP A 212 23.36 -26.52 -13.34
C TRP A 212 21.95 -26.73 -13.93
N LEU A 213 21.73 -27.78 -14.74
CA LEU A 213 20.45 -28.18 -15.32
C LEU A 213 19.45 -28.82 -14.33
N SER A 214 19.84 -29.01 -13.07
CA SER A 214 19.09 -29.85 -12.13
C SER A 214 18.65 -29.11 -10.86
N LEU A 215 19.13 -27.88 -10.64
CA LEU A 215 18.53 -26.97 -9.66
C LEU A 215 17.11 -26.58 -10.08
N THR A 216 16.87 -26.40 -11.38
CA THR A 216 15.53 -26.20 -11.94
C THR A 216 14.67 -27.44 -11.78
N GLN A 217 15.22 -28.64 -11.98
CA GLN A 217 14.50 -29.90 -11.76
C GLN A 217 14.17 -30.13 -10.28
N VAL A 218 15.08 -29.82 -9.35
CA VAL A 218 14.82 -29.93 -7.90
C VAL A 218 13.79 -28.89 -7.47
N TRP A 219 13.86 -27.65 -7.96
CA TRP A 219 12.84 -26.62 -7.71
C TRP A 219 11.46 -27.04 -8.24
N VAL A 220 11.40 -27.57 -9.46
CA VAL A 220 10.17 -28.09 -10.06
C VAL A 220 9.65 -29.30 -9.26
N TYR A 221 10.52 -30.21 -8.83
CA TYR A 221 10.12 -31.38 -8.04
C TYR A 221 9.60 -30.97 -6.65
N LYS A 222 10.24 -29.98 -5.99
CA LYS A 222 9.81 -29.46 -4.69
C LYS A 222 8.51 -28.66 -4.81
N LEU A 223 8.33 -27.87 -5.88
CA LEU A 223 7.05 -27.20 -6.20
C LEU A 223 5.93 -28.20 -6.49
N ILE A 224 6.20 -29.31 -7.18
CA ILE A 224 5.23 -30.39 -7.42
C ILE A 224 4.88 -31.10 -6.10
N GLN A 225 5.84 -31.32 -5.20
CA GLN A 225 5.57 -31.91 -3.88
C GLN A 225 4.77 -30.97 -2.98
N ILE A 226 5.07 -29.67 -2.98
CA ILE A 226 4.31 -28.65 -2.25
C ILE A 226 2.88 -28.54 -2.82
N SER A 227 2.71 -28.54 -4.14
CA SER A 227 1.40 -28.58 -4.80
C SER A 227 0.59 -29.82 -4.40
N ARG A 228 1.22 -31.00 -4.36
CA ARG A 228 0.57 -32.24 -3.90
C ARG A 228 0.21 -32.23 -2.42
N ASN A 229 1.01 -31.61 -1.56
CA ASN A 229 0.69 -31.46 -0.14
C ASN A 229 -0.45 -30.45 0.10
N ILE A 230 -0.49 -29.35 -0.66
CA ILE A 230 -1.60 -28.39 -0.64
C ILE A 230 -2.90 -29.07 -1.08
N GLN A 231 -2.88 -29.90 -2.14
CA GLN A 231 -4.06 -30.69 -2.56
C GLN A 231 -4.47 -31.78 -1.56
N ARG A 232 -3.55 -32.31 -0.75
CA ARG A 232 -3.87 -33.26 0.32
C ARG A 232 -4.51 -32.54 1.52
N HIS A 233 -4.01 -31.36 1.90
CA HIS A 233 -4.58 -30.56 2.96
C HIS A 233 -5.91 -29.89 2.57
N SER A 234 -6.13 -29.57 1.28
CA SER A 234 -7.44 -29.08 0.83
C SER A 234 -8.52 -30.17 0.80
N LYS A 235 -8.17 -31.46 0.86
CA LYS A 235 -9.14 -32.55 1.06
C LYS A 235 -9.51 -32.77 2.54
N ALA A 236 -8.74 -32.21 3.48
CA ALA A 236 -9.01 -32.27 4.91
C ALA A 236 -9.91 -31.12 5.40
N VAL A 237 -10.10 -30.07 4.59
CA VAL A 237 -11.07 -29.01 4.84
C VAL A 237 -12.20 -29.18 3.82
N SER A 238 -13.36 -29.65 4.29
CA SER A 238 -14.58 -29.78 3.49
C SER A 238 -15.09 -28.41 3.04
N ILE A 239 -14.57 -27.92 1.91
CA ILE A 239 -15.13 -26.79 1.15
C ILE A 239 -15.86 -27.39 -0.06
N PRO A 240 -17.13 -27.05 -0.32
CA PRO A 240 -17.91 -27.67 -1.38
C PRO A 240 -17.28 -27.42 -2.76
N ALA A 241 -17.24 -28.50 -3.55
CA ALA A 241 -16.50 -28.60 -4.80
C ALA A 241 -17.01 -27.63 -5.88
N VAL A 242 -16.15 -26.71 -6.32
CA VAL A 242 -16.28 -26.06 -7.63
C VAL A 242 -15.80 -27.05 -8.69
N LYS A 243 -16.72 -27.47 -9.57
CA LYS A 243 -16.45 -28.41 -10.66
C LYS A 243 -15.49 -27.78 -11.70
N HIS A 244 -14.37 -28.49 -11.91
CA HIS A 244 -13.36 -28.36 -12.98
C HIS A 244 -12.32 -27.23 -12.90
N PRO A 245 -11.07 -27.53 -12.48
CA PRO A 245 -9.90 -26.78 -12.92
C PRO A 245 -9.24 -27.49 -14.11
N ARG A 246 -9.18 -26.83 -15.27
CA ARG A 246 -8.31 -27.23 -16.40
C ARG A 246 -6.87 -26.78 -16.11
N PRO A 247 -5.85 -27.50 -16.61
CA PRO A 247 -4.45 -27.31 -16.21
C PRO A 247 -3.82 -26.11 -16.94
N PHE A 248 -4.05 -24.90 -16.46
CA PHE A 248 -3.34 -23.70 -16.94
C PHE A 248 -2.14 -23.31 -16.06
N PHE A 249 -1.93 -24.00 -14.95
CA PHE A 249 -0.92 -23.65 -13.94
C PHE A 249 0.54 -23.95 -14.34
N MET A 250 0.79 -24.65 -15.45
CA MET A 250 2.14 -25.13 -15.78
C MET A 250 2.87 -24.31 -16.86
N VAL A 251 2.18 -23.43 -17.58
CA VAL A 251 2.79 -22.68 -18.70
C VAL A 251 3.35 -21.33 -18.27
N ALA A 252 2.81 -20.71 -17.21
CA ALA A 252 3.24 -19.36 -16.80
C ALA A 252 4.61 -19.31 -16.11
N LEU A 253 5.08 -20.40 -15.49
CA LEU A 253 6.37 -20.42 -14.78
C LEU A 253 7.58 -20.68 -15.69
N LEU A 254 7.38 -21.25 -16.88
CA LEU A 254 8.45 -21.55 -17.84
C LEU A 254 8.86 -20.34 -18.69
N GLY A 255 8.06 -19.26 -18.71
CA GLY A 255 8.32 -18.07 -19.52
C GLY A 255 9.37 -17.11 -18.96
N PHE A 256 9.73 -17.22 -17.68
CA PHE A 256 10.68 -16.31 -17.02
C PHE A 256 12.13 -16.78 -17.01
N LEU A 257 12.43 -17.99 -17.51
CA LEU A 257 13.77 -18.58 -17.46
C LEU A 257 14.54 -18.58 -18.81
N CYS A 258 14.01 -17.91 -19.85
CA CYS A 258 14.66 -17.85 -21.17
C CYS A 258 15.20 -16.46 -21.56
N ILE A 259 15.29 -15.51 -20.63
CA ILE A 259 15.97 -14.21 -20.87
C ILE A 259 16.87 -13.92 -19.67
N GLY A 260 18.18 -14.06 -19.86
CA GLY A 260 19.22 -13.76 -18.87
C GLY A 260 20.24 -14.88 -18.74
#